data_AF-A0A523SLD0-F1
#
_entry.id   AF-A0A523SLD0-F1
#
_cell.length_a   1.000
_cell.length_b   1.000
_cell.length_c   1.000
_cell.angle_alpha   90.00
_cell.angle_beta   90.00
_cell.angle_gamma   90.00
#
_symmetry.space_group_name_H-M   'P 1'
#
loop_
_entity.id
_entity.type
_entity.pdbx_description
1 polymer ?
#
loop_
_entity_poly.entity_id
_entity_poly.type
_entity_poly.pdbx_seq_one_letter_code
_entity_poly.pdbx_strand_id
1 'polypeptide(L)' 'MGDNDILVVVSKVKSYIRAKAGMNTSGAVAGVLSNLVKELCDKAIENAKNDRRKTVKDRDFS' A
#
# COMPACT_ATOMS: atom_id res chain seq x y z
N MET A 1 -14.20 -0.45 12.65
CA MET A 1 -13.62 0.25 11.48
C MET A 1 -13.41 -0.78 10.40
N GLY A 2 -14.49 -1.18 9.75
CA GLY A 2 -14.42 -2.01 8.56
C GLY A 2 -14.68 -1.07 7.41
N ASP A 3 -13.66 -0.81 6.61
CA ASP A 3 -13.84 -0.25 5.28
C ASP A 3 -12.70 -0.76 4.41
N ASN A 4 -13.08 -1.35 3.28
CA ASN A 4 -12.20 -1.78 2.19
C ASN A 4 -11.62 -0.56 1.47
N ASP A 5 -11.09 0.40 2.23
CA ASP A 5 -10.54 1.62 1.70
C ASP A 5 -9.36 1.29 0.80
N ILE A 6 -9.50 1.77 -0.44
CA ILE A 6 -8.51 1.60 -1.46
C ILE A 6 -7.45 2.68 -1.27
N LEU A 7 -6.28 2.28 -0.75
CA LEU A 7 -5.15 3.19 -0.50
C LEU A 7 -4.30 3.47 -1.74
N VAL A 8 -4.60 2.81 -2.86
CA VAL A 8 -3.83 2.91 -4.11
C VAL A 8 -4.66 3.50 -5.23
N VAL A 9 -4.02 4.28 -6.11
CA VAL A 9 -4.69 4.78 -7.32
C VAL A 9 -4.79 3.63 -8.33
N VAL A 10 -5.96 2.98 -8.38
CA VAL A 10 -6.22 1.77 -9.18
C VAL A 10 -5.83 1.95 -10.65
N SER A 11 -6.13 3.11 -11.25
CA SER A 11 -5.77 3.39 -12.64
C SER A 11 -4.25 3.37 -12.87
N LYS A 12 -3.45 3.89 -11.94
CA LYS A 12 -1.98 3.88 -12.05
C LYS A 12 -1.44 2.46 -11.96
N VAL A 13 -1.97 1.64 -11.05
CA VAL A 13 -1.58 0.22 -10.92
C VAL A 13 -1.90 -0.55 -12.20
N LYS A 14 -3.12 -0.40 -12.72
CA LYS A 14 -3.55 -1.06 -13.97
C LYS A 14 -2.67 -0.65 -15.15
N SER A 15 -2.41 0.64 -15.30
CA SER A 15 -1.53 1.17 -16.35
C SER A 15 -0.10 0.65 -16.22
N TYR A 16 0.44 0.57 -14.99
CA TYR A 16 1.76 0.01 -14.74
C TYR A 16 1.86 -1.46 -15.17
N ILE A 17 0.92 -2.30 -14.74
CA ILE A 17 0.89 -3.74 -15.07
C ILE A 17 0.76 -3.94 -16.59
N ARG A 18 -0.13 -3.19 -17.23
CA ARG A 18 -0.33 -3.24 -18.68
C ARG A 18 0.91 -2.78 -19.45
N ALA A 19 1.54 -1.68 -19.04
CA ALA A 19 2.74 -1.17 -19.70
C ALA A 19 3.95 -2.12 -19.53
N LYS A 20 4.08 -2.75 -18.37
CA LYS A 20 5.19 -3.66 -18.05
C LYS A 20 5.07 -5.01 -18.76
N ALA A 21 3.86 -5.55 -18.86
CA ALA A 21 3.66 -6.96 -19.24
C ALA A 21 2.48 -7.21 -20.19
N GLY A 22 1.80 -6.18 -20.68
CA GLY A 22 0.62 -6.32 -21.54
C GLY A 22 -0.62 -6.92 -20.85
N MET A 23 -0.57 -7.12 -19.53
CA MET A 23 -1.61 -7.82 -18.78
C MET A 23 -2.77 -6.91 -18.38
N ASN A 24 -3.96 -7.50 -18.31
CA ASN A 24 -5.12 -6.88 -17.66
C ASN A 24 -5.10 -7.21 -16.16
N THR A 25 -5.71 -6.35 -15.35
CA THR A 25 -5.78 -6.51 -13.88
C THR A 25 -7.23 -6.65 -13.44
N SER A 26 -7.53 -7.66 -12.63
CA SER A 26 -8.88 -7.87 -12.10
C SER A 26 -9.28 -6.76 -11.11
N GLY A 27 -10.59 -6.56 -10.92
CA GLY A 27 -11.11 -5.54 -10.00
C GLY A 27 -10.72 -5.78 -8.54
N ALA A 28 -10.64 -7.05 -8.11
CA ALA A 28 -10.31 -7.44 -6.74
C ALA A 28 -8.87 -7.11 -6.34
N VAL A 29 -7.94 -6.95 -7.30
CA VAL A 29 -6.53 -6.64 -7.03
C VAL A 29 -6.37 -5.32 -6.28
N ALA A 30 -7.27 -4.35 -6.49
CA ALA A 30 -7.22 -3.07 -5.79
C ALA A 30 -7.32 -3.25 -4.26
N GLY A 31 -8.22 -4.12 -3.80
CA GLY A 31 -8.39 -4.42 -2.38
C GLY A 31 -7.17 -5.13 -1.81
N VAL A 32 -6.66 -6.14 -2.51
CA VAL A 32 -5.47 -6.90 -2.09
C VAL A 32 -4.26 -5.98 -1.93
N LEU A 33 -3.98 -5.12 -2.91
CA LEU A 33 -2.86 -4.17 -2.84
C LEU A 33 -3.05 -3.16 -1.71
N SER A 34 -4.27 -2.72 -1.46
CA SER A 34 -4.56 -1.78 -0.39
C SER A 34 -4.32 -2.40 0.98
N ASN A 35 -4.63 -3.68 1.15
CA ASN A 35 -4.32 -4.41 2.39
C ASN A 35 -2.81 -4.55 2.60
N LEU A 36 -2.05 -4.85 1.55
CA LEU A 36 -0.58 -4.89 1.64
C LEU A 36 0.02 -3.54 2.02
N VAL A 37 -0.51 -2.44 1.45
CA VAL A 37 -0.08 -1.08 1.82
C VAL A 37 -0.43 -0.77 3.28
N LYS A 38 -1.61 -1.20 3.77
CA LYS A 38 -1.99 -1.05 5.18
C LYS A 38 -1.00 -1.75 6.10
N GLU A 39 -0.70 -3.02 5.84
CA GLU A 39 0.25 -3.81 6.64
C GLU A 39 1.64 -3.16 6.68
N LEU A 40 2.13 -2.64 5.55
CA LEU A 40 3.40 -1.92 5.49
C LEU A 40 3.36 -0.62 6.31
N CYS A 41 2.28 0.14 6.21
CA CYS A 41 2.09 1.36 7.01
C CYS A 41 2.01 1.05 8.50
N ASP A 42 1.29 0.01 8.91
CA ASP A 42 1.16 -0.38 10.32
C ASP A 42 2.53 -0.75 10.89
N LYS A 43 3.33 -1.54 10.16
CA LYS A 43 4.71 -1.85 10.56
C LYS A 43 5.58 -0.59 10.69
N ALA A 44 5.50 0.32 9.72
CA ALA A 44 6.27 1.56 9.74
C ALA A 44 5.85 2.49 10.90
N ILE A 45 4.55 2.51 11.23
CA ILE A 45 4.03 3.24 12.40
C ILE A 45 4.62 2.66 13.69
N GLU A 46 4.64 1.34 13.85
CA GLU A 46 5.23 0.71 15.04
C GLU A 46 6.73 0.98 15.17
N ASN A 47 7.48 0.94 14.06
CA ASN A 47 8.89 1.32 14.04
C ASN A 47 9.10 2.78 14.49
N ALA A 48 8.29 3.71 13.98
CA ALA A 48 8.34 5.12 14.37
C ALA A 48 8.00 5.32 15.86
N LYS A 49 7.00 4.59 16.38
CA LYS A 49 6.62 4.62 17.80
C LYS A 49 7.73 4.10 18.71
N ASN A 50 8.38 2.99 18.33
CA ASN A 50 9.50 2.42 19.07
C ASN A 50 10.68 3.41 19.19
N ASP A 51 10.88 4.22 18.15
CA ASP A 51 11.84 5.32 18.14
C ASP A 51 11.34 6.61 18.82
N ARG A 52 10.16 6.57 19.48
CA ARG A 52 9.52 7.72 20.15
C ARG A 52 9.26 8.91 19.23
N ARG A 53 9.01 8.64 17.94
CA ARG A 53 8.69 9.66 16.92
C ARG A 53 7.19 9.70 16.64
N LYS A 54 6.71 10.87 16.22
CA LYS A 54 5.35 11.07 15.68
C LYS A 54 5.30 11.12 14.15
N THR A 55 6.46 10.98 13.50
CA THR A 55 6.60 11.04 12.04
C THR A 55 7.19 9.72 11.55
N VAL A 56 6.44 9.06 10.67
CA VAL A 56 6.92 7.91 9.89
C VAL A 56 7.88 8.42 8.82
N LYS A 57 9.04 7.79 8.73
CA LYS A 57 10.11 8.10 7.77
C LYS A 57 10.30 6.93 6.80
N ASP A 58 10.99 7.20 5.71
CA ASP A 58 11.41 6.21 4.72
C ASP A 58 12.06 4.96 5.33
N ARG A 59 12.98 5.13 6.28
CA ARG A 59 13.65 4.04 7.00
C ARG A 59 12.73 3.17 7.86
N ASP A 60 11.50 3.60 8.13
CA ASP A 60 10.54 2.79 8.90
C ASP A 60 9.92 1.69 8.02
N PHE A 61 10.08 1.77 6.69
CA PHE A 61 9.60 0.78 5.72
C PHE A 61 10.65 -0.26 5.30
N SER A 62 11.89 -0.15 5.79
CA SER A 62 12.99 -1.12 5.56
C SER A 62 13.11 -2.16 6.67
#